data_AF-A0A948FJA7-F1
#
_entry.id   AF-A0A948FJA7-F1
#
_cell.length_a   1.000
_cell.length_b   1.000
_cell.length_c   1.000
_cell.angle_alpha   90.00
_cell.angle_beta   90.00
_cell.angle_gamma   90.00
#
_symmetry.space_group_name_H-M   'P 1'
#
loop_
_entity.id
_entity.type
_entity.pdbx_description
1 polymer ?
#
loop_
_entity_poly.entity_id
_entity_poly.type
_entity_poly.pdbx_seq_one_letter_code
_entity_poly.pdbx_strand_id
1 'polypeptide(L)'
;MVDANHKAQSLRAAMDNLNLSLEEMARNITQGNAYRCDTSSAPCEGTVLRLKSYTGDQLVYKLEAETLKKSVDGGASFTIVTAPSITINYLNFNVTNNGEEPPRVIISIQGTAGTQQGVISSFNIQTTAVQRTPE
;
A
#
# COMPACT_ATOMS: atom_id res chain seq x y z
N MET A 1 25.37 -20.46 -12.94
CA MET A 1 25.64 -19.17 -12.23
C MET A 1 24.92 -17.98 -12.86
N VAL A 2 24.56 -18.01 -14.15
CA VAL A 2 23.85 -16.90 -14.84
C VAL A 2 22.38 -16.80 -14.40
N ASP A 3 21.67 -17.92 -14.26
CA ASP A 3 20.25 -17.91 -13.89
C ASP A 3 19.98 -17.44 -12.45
N ALA A 4 20.87 -17.76 -11.51
CA ALA A 4 20.78 -17.29 -10.14
C ALA A 4 20.95 -15.76 -10.03
N ASN A 5 21.80 -15.17 -10.88
CA ASN A 5 22.05 -13.73 -10.89
C ASN A 5 20.86 -12.97 -11.51
N HIS A 6 20.30 -13.46 -12.63
CA HIS A 6 19.07 -12.91 -13.21
C HIS A 6 17.85 -13.04 -12.29
N LYS A 7 17.74 -14.16 -11.56
CA LYS A 7 16.73 -14.36 -10.51
C LYS A 7 16.83 -13.30 -9.42
N ALA A 8 18.02 -13.08 -8.87
CA ALA A 8 18.23 -12.10 -7.82
C ALA A 8 17.93 -10.67 -8.30
N GLN A 9 18.27 -10.34 -9.55
CA GLN A 9 18.00 -9.02 -10.14
C GLN A 9 16.50 -8.77 -10.36
N SER A 10 15.78 -9.75 -10.91
CA SER A 10 14.34 -9.63 -11.17
C SER A 10 13.53 -9.49 -9.87
N LEU A 11 13.91 -10.24 -8.84
CA LEU A 11 13.32 -10.15 -7.51
C LEU A 11 13.55 -8.76 -6.88
N ARG A 12 14.79 -8.25 -6.95
CA ARG A 12 15.11 -6.90 -6.45
C ARG A 12 14.26 -5.84 -7.15
N ALA A 13 14.20 -5.86 -8.48
CA ALA A 13 13.41 -4.89 -9.24
C ALA A 13 11.92 -4.91 -8.87
N ALA A 14 11.36 -6.10 -8.63
CA ALA A 14 9.98 -6.27 -8.19
C ALA A 14 9.74 -5.70 -6.78
N MET A 15 10.66 -5.97 -5.85
CA MET A 15 10.59 -5.42 -4.49
C MET A 15 10.79 -3.91 -4.46
N ASP A 16 11.70 -3.38 -5.28
CA ASP A 16 11.94 -1.93 -5.39
C ASP A 16 10.68 -1.21 -5.89
N ASN A 17 9.96 -1.78 -6.87
CA ASN A 17 8.67 -1.26 -7.31
C ASN A 17 7.61 -1.28 -6.21
N LEU A 18 7.54 -2.36 -5.44
CA LEU A 18 6.62 -2.46 -4.31
C LEU A 18 6.96 -1.41 -3.25
N ASN A 19 8.23 -1.28 -2.88
CA ASN A 19 8.70 -0.29 -1.91
C ASN A 19 8.36 1.14 -2.35
N LEU A 20 8.58 1.48 -3.63
CA LEU A 20 8.20 2.79 -4.17
C LEU A 20 6.69 3.06 -4.01
N SER A 21 5.85 2.05 -4.25
CA SER A 21 4.40 2.17 -4.07
C SER A 21 4.02 2.40 -2.60
N LEU A 22 4.72 1.74 -1.66
CA LEU A 22 4.50 1.91 -0.23
C LEU A 22 5.01 3.26 0.28
N GLU A 23 6.14 3.74 -0.23
CA GLU A 23 6.66 5.07 0.06
C GLU A 23 5.70 6.16 -0.42
N GLU A 24 5.16 6.03 -1.64
CA GLU A 24 4.16 6.96 -2.16
C GLU A 24 2.89 6.94 -1.29
N MET A 25 2.40 5.76 -0.92
CA MET A 25 1.26 5.61 -0.03
C MET A 25 1.52 6.24 1.34
N ALA A 26 2.68 5.96 1.95
CA ALA A 26 3.09 6.53 3.23
C ALA A 26 3.18 8.06 3.17
N ARG A 27 3.70 8.61 2.07
CA ARG A 27 3.75 10.05 1.80
C ARG A 27 2.36 10.66 1.70
N ASN A 28 1.44 9.99 1.01
CA ASN A 28 0.04 10.43 0.87
C ASN A 28 -0.70 10.35 2.21
N ILE A 29 -0.44 9.33 3.03
CA ILE A 29 -0.96 9.24 4.39
C ILE A 29 -0.42 10.38 5.24
N THR A 30 0.89 10.63 5.19
CA THR A 30 1.54 11.65 6.02
C THR A 30 0.98 13.05 5.76
N GLN A 31 0.65 13.39 4.52
CA GLN A 31 0.13 14.72 4.15
C GLN A 31 -1.40 14.78 4.05
N GLY A 32 -2.06 13.62 4.12
CA GLY A 32 -3.50 13.51 3.93
C GLY A 32 -4.28 13.67 5.23
N ASN A 33 -5.61 13.53 5.13
CA ASN A 33 -6.51 13.54 6.28
C ASN A 33 -7.80 12.78 5.97
N ALA A 34 -8.77 12.85 6.91
CA ALA A 34 -10.10 12.27 6.76
C ALA A 34 -10.08 10.76 6.44
N TYR A 35 -9.22 10.01 7.12
CA TYR A 35 -9.05 8.57 6.91
C TYR A 35 -10.33 7.78 7.18
N ARG A 36 -10.61 6.83 6.29
CA ARG A 36 -11.67 5.81 6.41
C ARG A 36 -11.10 4.46 6.03
N CYS A 37 -11.55 3.40 6.71
CA CYS A 37 -11.28 2.02 6.34
C CYS A 37 -12.58 1.41 5.88
N ASP A 38 -12.63 0.87 4.66
CA ASP A 38 -13.86 0.38 4.04
C ASP A 38 -14.98 1.45 4.11
N THR A 39 -15.97 1.28 4.98
CA THR A 39 -17.06 2.25 5.21
C THR A 39 -16.96 3.01 6.55
N SER A 40 -16.01 2.66 7.42
CA SER A 40 -15.87 3.17 8.78
C SER A 40 -14.87 4.33 8.87
N SER A 41 -15.13 5.29 9.77
CA SER A 41 -14.18 6.36 10.09
C SER A 41 -13.11 5.94 11.08
N ALA A 42 -11.93 6.54 10.99
CA ALA A 42 -10.85 6.33 11.96
C ALA A 42 -11.31 6.68 13.40
N PRO A 43 -10.89 5.90 14.43
CA PRO A 43 -10.05 4.71 14.34
C PRO A 43 -10.79 3.53 13.67
N CYS A 44 -10.10 2.81 12.79
CA CYS A 44 -10.69 1.74 11.99
C CYS A 44 -9.66 0.72 11.53
N GLU A 45 -10.13 -0.45 11.11
CA GLU A 45 -9.33 -1.47 10.44
C GLU A 45 -10.09 -1.96 9.21
N GLY A 46 -9.38 -2.24 8.11
CA GLY A 46 -10.01 -2.70 6.89
C GLY A 46 -9.06 -3.05 5.76
N THR A 47 -9.63 -3.48 4.64
CA THR A 47 -8.86 -3.88 3.43
C THR A 47 -8.79 -2.77 2.37
N VAL A 48 -9.62 -1.73 2.55
CA VAL A 48 -9.60 -0.51 1.74
C VAL A 48 -9.27 0.67 2.61
N LEU A 49 -8.29 1.47 2.22
CA LEU A 49 -8.00 2.76 2.84
C LEU A 49 -8.50 3.89 1.95
N ARG A 50 -9.28 4.81 2.50
CA ARG A 50 -9.66 6.07 1.86
C ARG A 50 -9.12 7.23 2.66
N LEU A 51 -8.65 8.27 1.98
CA LEU A 51 -8.19 9.50 2.58
C LEU A 51 -8.34 10.66 1.59
N LYS A 52 -8.32 11.88 2.09
CA LYS A 52 -8.12 13.06 1.25
C LYS A 52 -6.63 13.37 1.17
N SER A 53 -6.12 13.64 -0.02
CA SER A 53 -4.77 14.17 -0.22
C SER A 53 -4.66 15.60 0.33
N TYR A 54 -3.45 16.15 0.35
CA TYR A 54 -3.23 17.55 0.70
C TYR A 54 -3.89 18.55 -0.28
N THR A 55 -4.15 18.13 -1.52
CA THR A 55 -4.86 18.91 -2.55
C THR A 55 -6.38 18.77 -2.47
N GLY A 56 -6.88 17.85 -1.62
CA GLY A 56 -8.31 17.56 -1.47
C GLY A 56 -8.84 16.40 -2.32
N ASP A 57 -8.00 15.79 -3.16
CA ASP A 57 -8.36 14.63 -3.97
C ASP A 57 -8.66 13.41 -3.09
N GLN A 58 -9.69 12.64 -3.45
CA GLN A 58 -10.04 11.44 -2.68
C GLN A 58 -9.24 10.24 -3.17
N LEU A 59 -8.24 9.86 -2.39
CA LEU A 59 -7.41 8.70 -2.65
C LEU A 59 -8.05 7.44 -2.08
N VAL A 60 -7.98 6.35 -2.83
CA VAL A 60 -8.43 5.03 -2.37
C VAL A 60 -7.37 3.98 -2.70
N TYR A 61 -6.97 3.18 -1.71
CA TYR A 61 -6.08 2.04 -1.87
C TYR A 61 -6.82 0.75 -1.51
N LYS A 62 -6.70 -0.29 -2.35
CA LYS A 62 -7.32 -1.60 -2.10
C LYS A 62 -6.52 -2.73 -2.71
N LEU A 63 -6.77 -3.93 -2.21
CA LEU A 63 -6.41 -5.18 -2.87
C LEU A 63 -7.55 -5.61 -3.78
N GLU A 64 -7.26 -5.87 -5.05
CA GLU A 64 -8.23 -6.44 -5.98
C GLU A 64 -7.50 -7.27 -7.04
N ALA A 65 -7.98 -8.50 -7.27
CA ALA A 65 -7.35 -9.45 -8.19
C ALA A 65 -5.84 -9.60 -7.90
N GLU A 66 -5.48 -9.80 -6.63
CA GLU A 66 -4.11 -10.00 -6.15
C GLU A 66 -3.11 -8.86 -6.43
N THR A 67 -3.61 -7.67 -6.79
CA THR A 67 -2.79 -6.48 -7.04
C THR A 67 -3.19 -5.34 -6.12
N LEU A 68 -2.21 -4.53 -5.72
CA LEU A 68 -2.49 -3.28 -5.03
C LEU A 68 -2.94 -2.27 -6.08
N LYS A 69 -4.12 -1.69 -5.85
CA LYS A 69 -4.70 -0.66 -6.71
C LYS A 69 -4.85 0.65 -5.99
N LYS A 70 -4.70 1.73 -6.74
CA LYS A 70 -4.91 3.10 -6.30
C LYS A 70 -5.95 3.79 -7.17
N SER A 71 -6.78 4.61 -6.54
CA SER A 71 -7.67 5.57 -7.19
C SER A 71 -7.32 6.96 -6.71
N VAL A 72 -7.50 7.96 -7.59
CA VAL A 72 -7.36 9.39 -7.27
C VAL A 72 -8.68 10.17 -7.41
N ASP A 73 -9.75 9.49 -7.84
CA ASP A 73 -11.07 10.09 -8.15
C ASP A 73 -12.19 9.54 -7.24
N GLY A 74 -11.83 9.17 -6.00
CA GLY A 74 -12.78 8.64 -5.02
C GLY A 74 -13.25 7.20 -5.25
N GLY A 75 -12.68 6.51 -6.23
CA GLY A 75 -12.96 5.10 -6.53
C GLY A 75 -13.75 4.91 -7.82
N ALA A 76 -13.82 5.92 -8.69
CA ALA A 76 -14.45 5.79 -10.00
C ALA A 76 -13.54 5.02 -10.97
N SER A 77 -12.22 5.22 -10.88
CA SER A 77 -11.23 4.48 -11.65
C SER A 77 -10.05 4.01 -10.79
N PHE A 78 -9.43 2.89 -11.17
CA PHE A 78 -8.31 2.31 -10.43
C PHE A 78 -7.15 1.99 -11.35
N THR A 79 -5.95 2.34 -10.93
CA THR A 79 -4.68 1.93 -11.54
C THR A 79 -3.97 0.90 -10.67
N ILE A 80 -3.29 -0.05 -11.31
CA ILE A 80 -2.42 -0.99 -10.62
C ILE A 80 -1.13 -0.25 -10.28
N VAL A 81 -0.69 -0.34 -9.02
CA VAL A 81 0.57 0.30 -8.57
C VAL A 81 1.70 -0.71 -8.34
N THR A 82 1.39 -2.01 -8.30
CA THR A 82 2.41 -3.07 -8.19
C THR A 82 2.92 -3.55 -9.55
N ALA A 83 4.17 -4.03 -9.59
CA ALA A 83 4.71 -4.67 -10.79
C ALA A 83 3.98 -6.00 -11.12
N PRO A 84 3.93 -6.44 -12.39
CA PRO A 84 3.27 -7.70 -12.78
C PRO A 84 3.87 -8.96 -12.14
N SER A 85 5.10 -8.88 -11.66
CA SER A 85 5.78 -9.97 -10.95
C SER A 85 5.46 -10.01 -9.46
N ILE A 86 4.58 -9.13 -8.95
CA ILE A 86 4.15 -9.10 -7.55
C ILE A 86 2.71 -9.61 -7.47
N THR A 87 2.48 -10.59 -6.60
CA THR A 87 1.16 -11.08 -6.21
C THR A 87 0.95 -10.76 -4.74
N ILE A 88 -0.13 -10.08 -4.39
CA ILE A 88 -0.49 -9.75 -3.00
C ILE A 88 -1.63 -10.66 -2.56
N ASN A 89 -1.40 -11.36 -1.46
CA ASN A 89 -2.34 -12.32 -0.88
C ASN A 89 -3.06 -11.74 0.34
N TYR A 90 -2.45 -10.73 0.98
CA TYR A 90 -2.99 -10.07 2.16
C TYR A 90 -2.67 -8.58 2.12
N LEU A 91 -3.68 -7.76 2.41
CA LEU A 91 -3.56 -6.32 2.62
C LEU A 91 -4.50 -5.95 3.77
N ASN A 92 -3.97 -5.25 4.76
CA ASN A 92 -4.74 -4.68 5.85
C ASN A 92 -4.22 -3.29 6.19
N PHE A 93 -5.16 -2.40 6.50
CA PHE A 93 -4.92 -1.07 6.99
C PHE A 93 -5.52 -0.97 8.38
N ASN A 94 -4.69 -0.66 9.37
CA ASN A 94 -5.13 -0.34 10.72
C ASN A 94 -4.84 1.14 10.98
N VAL A 95 -5.90 1.94 11.07
CA VAL A 95 -5.84 3.38 11.33
C VAL A 95 -6.18 3.62 12.79
N THR A 96 -5.23 4.10 13.57
CA THR A 96 -5.46 4.54 14.94
C THR A 96 -5.50 6.05 15.01
N ASN A 97 -6.44 6.57 15.79
CA ASN A 97 -6.55 7.97 16.18
C ASN A 97 -7.30 8.00 17.51
N ASN A 98 -6.72 8.57 18.56
CA ASN A 98 -7.33 8.69 19.89
C ASN A 98 -7.78 10.12 20.21
N GLY A 99 -7.93 10.99 19.21
CA GLY A 99 -8.44 12.37 19.37
C GLY A 99 -7.41 13.38 19.88
N GLU A 100 -6.30 12.91 20.44
CA GLU A 100 -5.20 13.75 20.95
C GLU A 100 -3.90 13.55 20.16
N GLU A 101 -3.69 12.38 19.55
CA GLU A 101 -2.55 12.09 18.67
C GLU A 101 -2.92 12.18 17.18
N PRO A 102 -2.00 12.63 16.31
CA PRO A 102 -2.22 12.57 14.87
C PRO A 102 -2.49 11.13 14.43
N PRO A 103 -3.44 10.91 13.50
CA PRO A 103 -3.74 9.58 12.99
C PRO A 103 -2.51 8.82 12.52
N ARG A 104 -2.42 7.55 12.91
CA ARG A 104 -1.38 6.61 12.49
C ARG A 104 -2.01 5.51 11.68
N VAL A 105 -1.41 5.19 10.54
CA VAL A 105 -1.82 4.09 9.67
C VAL A 105 -0.72 3.05 9.64
N ILE A 106 -1.06 1.84 10.06
CA ILE A 106 -0.26 0.64 9.89
C ILE A 106 -0.76 -0.06 8.64
N ILE A 107 0.15 -0.31 7.69
CA ILE A 107 -0.07 -1.01 6.44
C ILE A 107 0.61 -2.37 6.57
N SER A 108 -0.16 -3.45 6.43
CA SER A 108 0.35 -4.83 6.50
C SER A 108 0.10 -5.53 5.17
N ILE A 109 1.18 -5.99 4.51
CA ILE A 109 1.12 -6.61 3.18
C ILE A 109 1.88 -7.92 3.19
N GLN A 110 1.25 -8.95 2.65
CA GLN A 110 1.91 -10.24 2.42
C GLN A 110 1.65 -10.68 0.99
N GLY A 111 2.65 -11.32 0.40
CA GLY A 111 2.56 -11.73 -0.98
C GLY A 111 3.77 -12.49 -1.46
N THR A 112 3.88 -12.60 -2.77
CA THR A 112 5.00 -13.24 -3.44
C THR A 112 5.51 -12.40 -4.61
N ALA A 113 6.80 -12.55 -4.91
CA ALA A 113 7.48 -11.87 -5.98
C ALA A 113 8.19 -12.88 -6.89
N GLY A 114 7.98 -12.77 -8.20
CA GLY A 114 8.54 -13.64 -9.25
C GLY A 114 7.46 -14.29 -10.11
N THR A 115 7.76 -14.56 -11.37
CA THR A 115 6.80 -15.10 -12.36
C THR A 115 7.11 -16.53 -12.84
N GLN A 116 8.28 -17.06 -12.50
CA GLN A 116 8.72 -18.40 -12.92
C GLN A 116 8.70 -19.38 -11.75
N GLN A 117 8.18 -20.60 -11.99
CA GLN A 117 8.19 -21.69 -11.01
C GLN A 117 9.62 -21.94 -10.51
N GLY A 118 9.84 -21.88 -9.19
CA GLY A 118 11.17 -21.96 -8.56
C GLY A 118 11.90 -20.62 -8.37
N VAL A 119 11.31 -19.51 -8.82
CA VAL A 119 11.83 -18.13 -8.68
C VAL A 119 10.88 -17.23 -7.87
N ILE A 120 9.85 -17.81 -7.25
CA ILE A 120 8.89 -17.11 -6.41
C ILE A 120 9.45 -16.99 -4.99
N SER A 121 9.49 -15.77 -4.45
CA SER A 121 9.88 -15.49 -3.07
C SER A 121 8.72 -14.85 -2.32
N SER A 122 8.39 -15.36 -1.14
CA SER A 122 7.40 -14.73 -0.26
C SER A 122 7.97 -13.49 0.42
N PHE A 123 7.09 -12.56 0.76
CA PHE A 123 7.41 -11.39 1.55
C PHE A 123 6.29 -11.07 2.53
N ASN A 124 6.66 -10.45 3.64
CA ASN A 124 5.75 -9.88 4.62
C ASN A 124 6.32 -8.52 5.04
N ILE A 125 5.62 -7.45 4.69
CA ILE A 125 6.03 -6.08 4.92
C ILE A 125 4.99 -5.41 5.79
N GLN A 126 5.47 -4.74 6.82
CA GLN A 126 4.67 -3.84 7.63
C GLN A 126 5.29 -2.45 7.58
N THR A 127 4.48 -1.43 7.29
CA THR A 127 4.91 -0.04 7.23
C THR A 127 3.96 0.81 8.06
N THR A 128 4.50 1.83 8.73
CA THR A 128 3.70 2.77 9.52
C THR A 128 3.89 4.17 8.98
N ALA A 129 2.79 4.90 8.79
CA ALA A 129 2.79 6.31 8.43
C ALA A 129 1.91 7.11 9.41
N VAL A 130 2.33 8.32 9.75
CA VAL A 130 1.64 9.19 10.72
C VAL A 130 1.28 10.48 10.04
N GLN A 131 0.04 10.95 10.22
CA GLN A 131 -0.39 12.25 9.72
C GLN A 131 0.50 13.35 10.30
N ARG A 132 0.91 14.30 9.45
CA ARG A 132 1.47 15.57 9.90
C ARG A 132 0.36 16.61 9.85
N THR A 133 0.07 17.21 11.00
CA THR A 133 -0.77 18.40 11.06
C THR A 133 -0.04 19.52 10.32
N PRO A 134 -0.65 20.19 9.33
CA PRO A 134 -0.12 21.44 8.83
C PRO A 134 -0.07 22.45 9.99
N GLU A 135 1.07 23.08 10.21
CA GLU A 135 1.20 24.23 11.13
C GLU A 135 0.34 25.42 10.67
#